data_AF-A0A956DA82-F1
#
_entry.id   AF-A0A956DA82-F1
#
_cell.length_a   1.000
_cell.length_b   1.000
_cell.length_c   1.000
_cell.angle_alpha   90.00
_cell.angle_beta   90.00
_cell.angle_gamma   90.00
#
_symmetry.space_group_name_H-M   'P 1'
#
loop_
_entity.id
_entity.type
_entity.pdbx_description
1 polymer ?
#
loop_
_entity_poly.entity_id
_entity_poly.type
_entity_poly.pdbx_seq_one_letter_code
_entity_poly.pdbx_strand_id
1 'polypeptide(L)'
;RTAPLAVGHAGGRVETLCADLEALSKLASGPRRHPKDQPPPESPHAARLELAAFRTERELAWRSALLDAEDTLASAIERRTAEERRESDATNARRNRVDELRKRVDLVFASATTEPTRLVLEYGVPGATWSASYVLRFDDALTHARLERRAYVAHHSAEDWRGVALTLSTAEPTRFTSLPELPSFRIGRRQRPPARRGWREPPAGADALFADYDAGYDKIRGASNPKSVKKTKKKRPDPSPKRSRMDADLDGGPMAMAAEVEESFAGAPPPPPPAMPAPQSMPFGPPASLGAAGGAPPPRGAMPARMMSKRAAPPEPPAPEPEPVGVAIDVDLLAYARLRLAFVEEPRRGKLVALDPAEAYADALGDLDADVDVLLEGARKSAMVLRPLPPGTTHAASVEGFDHAFVAEARVDIPADGAWHLVRLEEEALDAEARLVVVPRESEDAFRFVRLRPRSAPLLRGPADVFVGERYLLTRELPPTSPGGELRLGLGVDPNLRVARNVRFEEHAAGLISRSTELVHDVEVELRSSATTPVTVEVRERVPTTREGEDDIEVREDDVKPAWQPWEPDASDTPQGRFDGGRRWVVPLQPGETRTLRARWTVRIAAKNELVGGNRREP
;
A
#
# COMPACT_ATOMS: atom_id res chain seq x y z
N ARG A 1 -30.89 29.21 -5.59
CA ARG A 1 -29.99 30.20 -6.24
C ARG A 1 -29.15 31.02 -5.25
N THR A 2 -29.58 31.17 -3.98
CA THR A 2 -28.88 31.95 -2.95
C THR A 2 -27.68 31.23 -2.31
N ALA A 3 -27.75 29.91 -2.11
CA ALA A 3 -26.64 29.11 -1.53
C ALA A 3 -25.33 29.07 -2.35
N PRO A 4 -25.33 28.91 -3.69
CA PRO A 4 -24.07 28.93 -4.46
C PRO A 4 -23.41 30.31 -4.45
N LEU A 5 -24.19 31.40 -4.38
CA LEU A 5 -23.67 32.76 -4.21
C LEU A 5 -23.05 32.95 -2.82
N ALA A 6 -23.62 32.35 -1.77
CA ALA A 6 -23.09 32.42 -0.42
C ALA A 6 -21.74 31.68 -0.26
N VAL A 7 -21.60 30.49 -0.87
CA VAL A 7 -20.33 29.75 -0.90
C VAL A 7 -19.27 30.53 -1.68
N GLY A 8 -19.62 31.08 -2.85
CA GLY A 8 -18.70 31.90 -3.63
C GLY A 8 -18.25 33.17 -2.91
N HIS A 9 -19.16 33.83 -2.19
CA HIS A 9 -18.83 35.04 -1.44
C HIS A 9 -17.95 34.75 -0.21
N ALA A 10 -18.23 33.67 0.53
CA ALA A 10 -17.40 33.25 1.66
C ALA A 10 -16.00 32.78 1.19
N GLY A 11 -15.93 32.03 0.09
CA GLY A 11 -14.66 31.60 -0.50
C GLY A 11 -13.80 32.77 -0.98
N GLY A 12 -14.40 33.74 -1.69
CA GLY A 12 -13.68 34.94 -2.12
C GLY A 12 -13.15 35.79 -0.95
N ARG A 13 -13.83 35.78 0.20
CA ARG A 13 -13.35 36.46 1.41
C ARG A 13 -12.11 35.78 2.02
N VAL A 14 -12.08 34.45 2.04
CA VAL A 14 -10.89 33.66 2.45
C VAL A 14 -9.71 33.96 1.54
N GLU A 15 -9.91 33.92 0.21
CA GLU A 15 -8.86 34.22 -0.77
C GLU A 15 -8.29 35.63 -0.60
N THR A 16 -9.17 36.62 -0.37
CA THR A 16 -8.75 38.01 -0.15
C THR A 16 -7.89 38.15 1.11
N LEU A 17 -8.32 37.54 2.23
CA LEU A 17 -7.58 37.61 3.49
C LEU A 17 -6.22 36.89 3.44
N CYS A 18 -6.15 35.77 2.71
CA CYS A 18 -4.88 35.09 2.43
C CYS A 18 -3.93 35.98 1.62
N ALA A 19 -4.43 36.62 0.56
CA ALA A 19 -3.64 37.55 -0.25
C ALA A 19 -3.15 38.77 0.55
N ASP A 20 -4.01 39.31 1.42
CA ASP A 20 -3.66 40.42 2.31
C ASP A 20 -2.58 40.04 3.33
N LEU A 21 -2.67 38.85 3.94
CA LEU A 21 -1.63 38.30 4.83
C LEU A 21 -0.30 38.09 4.10
N GLU A 22 -0.35 37.60 2.85
CA GLU A 22 0.84 37.44 2.02
C GLU A 22 1.47 38.80 1.69
N ALA A 23 0.67 39.81 1.34
CA ALA A 23 1.13 41.17 1.12
C ALA A 23 1.75 41.79 2.38
N LEU A 24 1.17 41.55 3.56
CA LEU A 24 1.70 41.99 4.86
C LEU A 24 3.05 41.36 5.17
N SER A 25 3.26 40.11 4.75
CA SER A 25 4.54 39.41 4.93
C SER A 25 5.69 40.07 4.13
N LYS A 26 5.36 40.64 2.97
CA LYS A 26 6.30 41.31 2.04
C LYS A 26 6.71 42.72 2.48
N LEU A 27 6.00 43.33 3.43
CA LEU A 27 6.33 44.64 4.01
C LEU A 27 7.55 44.62 4.96
N ALA A 28 8.26 43.49 5.08
CA ALA A 28 9.46 43.38 5.89
C ALA A 28 10.63 44.22 5.33
N SER A 29 11.13 45.19 6.11
CA SER A 29 12.41 45.84 5.79
C SER A 29 13.56 44.97 6.31
N GLY A 30 14.20 44.21 5.43
CA GLY A 30 15.49 43.58 5.73
C GLY A 30 16.58 44.64 6.03
N PRO A 31 17.69 44.26 6.70
CA PRO A 31 18.79 45.18 6.93
C PRO A 31 19.35 45.68 5.59
N ARG A 32 19.33 47.00 5.35
CA ARG A 32 20.01 47.59 4.19
C ARG A 32 21.52 47.40 4.38
N ARG A 33 22.20 46.80 3.39
CA ARG A 33 23.67 46.73 3.38
C ARG A 33 24.23 48.16 3.35
N HIS A 34 25.02 48.49 4.37
CA HIS A 34 25.72 49.77 4.43
C HIS A 34 27.15 49.62 3.91
N PRO A 35 27.63 50.51 3.03
CA PRO A 35 29.04 50.56 2.63
C PRO A 35 29.94 50.80 3.86
N LYS A 36 31.12 50.16 3.88
CA LYS A 36 32.01 50.05 5.05
C LYS A 36 32.59 51.39 5.55
N ASP A 37 32.53 52.46 4.75
CA ASP A 37 33.31 53.69 4.99
C ASP A 37 32.46 54.96 5.19
N GLN A 38 31.17 54.82 5.52
CA GLN A 38 30.31 55.95 5.90
C GLN A 38 29.66 55.71 7.27
N PRO A 39 29.50 56.76 8.10
CA PRO A 39 28.81 56.64 9.39
C PRO A 39 27.38 56.14 9.16
N PRO A 40 26.87 55.20 9.97
CA PRO A 40 25.54 54.66 9.80
C PRO A 40 24.49 55.76 9.96
N PRO A 41 23.46 55.83 9.09
CA PRO A 41 22.39 56.82 9.22
C PRO A 41 21.67 56.65 10.55
N GLU A 42 21.22 57.75 11.14
CA GLU A 42 20.41 57.72 12.36
C GLU A 42 19.21 56.78 12.16
N SER A 43 19.09 55.76 13.02
CA SER A 43 18.06 54.76 12.86
C SER A 43 16.69 55.38 13.21
N PRO A 44 15.68 55.36 12.32
CA PRO A 44 14.33 55.76 12.68
C PRO A 44 13.67 54.63 13.50
N HIS A 45 14.23 54.38 14.69
CA HIS A 45 13.85 53.26 15.56
C HIS A 45 12.37 53.33 15.94
N ALA A 46 11.86 54.54 16.22
CA ALA A 46 10.44 54.78 16.47
C ALA A 46 9.56 54.32 15.30
N ALA A 47 9.88 54.70 14.07
CA ALA A 47 9.11 54.30 12.89
C ALA A 47 9.18 52.78 12.62
N ARG A 48 10.30 52.12 12.97
CA ARG A 48 10.42 50.65 12.88
C ARG A 48 9.58 49.94 13.92
N LEU A 49 9.54 50.44 15.15
CA LEU A 49 8.67 49.91 16.20
C LEU A 49 7.19 50.12 15.86
N GLU A 50 6.82 51.30 15.34
CA GLU A 50 5.45 51.57 14.88
C GLU A 50 5.04 50.65 13.73
N LEU A 51 5.93 50.41 12.75
CA LEU A 51 5.68 49.45 11.67
C LEU A 51 5.55 48.02 12.17
N ALA A 52 6.38 47.61 13.14
CA ALA A 52 6.30 46.29 13.76
C ALA A 52 4.99 46.11 14.55
N ALA A 53 4.60 47.11 15.34
CA ALA A 53 3.35 47.10 16.09
C ALA A 53 2.13 47.04 15.16
N PHE A 54 2.11 47.89 14.12
CA PHE A 54 1.07 47.88 13.09
C PHE A 54 0.96 46.51 12.42
N ARG A 55 2.09 45.87 12.10
CA ARG A 55 2.11 44.54 11.50
C ARG A 55 1.54 43.49 12.43
N THR A 56 1.98 43.44 13.69
CA THR A 56 1.48 42.47 14.66
C THR A 56 -0.01 42.64 14.90
N GLU A 57 -0.50 43.87 15.01
CA GLU A 57 -1.93 44.18 15.18
C GLU A 57 -2.74 43.73 13.94
N ARG A 58 -2.26 44.06 12.72
CA ARG A 58 -2.93 43.69 11.47
C ARG A 58 -2.90 42.19 11.21
N GLU A 59 -1.76 41.54 11.48
CA GLU A 59 -1.59 40.10 11.31
C GLU A 59 -2.52 39.33 12.25
N LEU A 60 -2.62 39.75 13.51
CA LEU A 60 -3.55 39.13 14.47
C LEU A 60 -5.01 39.33 14.05
N ALA A 61 -5.37 40.56 13.66
CA ALA A 61 -6.73 40.87 13.21
C ALA A 61 -7.13 40.10 11.95
N TRP A 62 -6.25 40.00 10.95
CA TRP A 62 -6.53 39.28 9.71
C TRP A 62 -6.50 37.76 9.88
N ARG A 63 -5.64 37.21 10.74
CA ARG A 63 -5.68 35.78 11.08
C ARG A 63 -6.96 35.41 11.82
N SER A 64 -7.43 36.26 12.74
CA SER A 64 -8.73 36.06 13.39
C SER A 64 -9.87 36.12 12.38
N ALA A 65 -9.87 37.13 11.49
CA ALA A 65 -10.90 37.27 10.47
C ALA A 65 -10.87 36.15 9.42
N LEU A 66 -9.70 35.53 9.19
CA LEU A 66 -9.55 34.37 8.31
C LEU A 66 -10.23 33.15 8.91
N LEU A 67 -9.98 32.85 10.19
CA LEU A 67 -10.65 31.76 10.90
C LEU A 67 -12.18 31.92 10.86
N ASP A 68 -12.69 33.12 11.14
CA ASP A 68 -14.13 33.40 11.07
C ASP A 68 -14.69 33.22 9.64
N ALA A 69 -13.90 33.58 8.62
CA ALA A 69 -14.28 33.42 7.22
C ALA A 69 -14.28 31.94 6.78
N GLU A 70 -13.33 31.15 7.26
CA GLU A 70 -13.25 29.70 7.05
C GLU A 70 -14.43 28.98 7.71
N ASP A 71 -14.80 29.34 8.94
CA ASP A 71 -15.99 28.81 9.63
C ASP A 71 -17.29 29.17 8.89
N THR A 72 -17.35 30.40 8.37
CA THR A 72 -18.49 30.86 7.55
C THR A 72 -18.58 30.09 6.24
N LEU A 73 -17.43 29.80 5.60
CA LEU A 73 -17.36 29.01 4.38
C LEU A 73 -17.78 27.56 4.64
N ALA A 74 -17.28 26.93 5.71
CA ALA A 74 -17.67 25.58 6.12
C ALA A 74 -19.18 25.49 6.34
N SER A 75 -19.76 26.43 7.10
CA SER A 75 -21.20 26.52 7.36
C SER A 75 -22.02 26.79 6.08
N ALA A 76 -21.47 27.51 5.11
CA ALA A 76 -22.12 27.75 3.81
C ALA A 76 -22.10 26.48 2.93
N ILE A 77 -21.00 25.73 2.94
CA ILE A 77 -20.87 24.44 2.25
C ILE A 77 -21.82 23.41 2.86
N GLU A 78 -21.90 23.32 4.19
CA GLU A 78 -22.84 22.42 4.88
C GLU A 78 -24.30 22.75 4.55
N ARG A 79 -24.68 24.03 4.57
CA ARG A 79 -26.04 24.44 4.17
C ARG A 79 -26.33 24.11 2.71
N ARG A 80 -25.36 24.31 1.81
CA ARG A 80 -25.49 23.96 0.40
C ARG A 80 -25.65 22.45 0.20
N THR A 81 -24.83 21.64 0.85
CA THR A 81 -24.93 20.18 0.76
C THR A 81 -26.23 19.67 1.38
N ALA A 82 -26.74 20.31 2.44
CA ALA A 82 -28.04 20.02 3.01
C ALA A 82 -29.20 20.43 2.08
N GLU A 83 -29.11 21.56 1.38
CA GLU A 83 -30.07 21.96 0.34
C GLU A 83 -30.04 21.02 -0.86
N GLU A 84 -28.85 20.62 -1.34
CA GLU A 84 -28.68 19.65 -2.42
C GLU A 84 -29.22 18.27 -2.02
N ARG A 85 -29.04 17.85 -0.77
CA ARG A 85 -29.70 16.65 -0.21
C ARG A 85 -31.22 16.79 -0.22
N ARG A 86 -31.77 17.89 0.32
CA ARG A 86 -33.23 18.12 0.29
C ARG A 86 -33.80 18.19 -1.12
N GLU A 87 -33.07 18.78 -2.07
CA GLU A 87 -33.46 18.85 -3.48
C GLU A 87 -33.36 17.47 -4.13
N SER A 88 -32.33 16.68 -3.82
CA SER A 88 -32.20 15.28 -4.24
C SER A 88 -33.32 14.40 -3.66
N ASP A 89 -33.63 14.54 -2.37
CA ASP A 89 -34.68 13.81 -1.66
C ASP A 89 -36.07 14.21 -2.19
N ALA A 90 -36.32 15.50 -2.43
CA ALA A 90 -37.55 16.00 -3.04
C ALA A 90 -37.69 15.59 -4.52
N THR A 91 -36.58 15.48 -5.24
CA THR A 91 -36.55 15.03 -6.64
C THR A 91 -36.69 13.50 -6.76
N ASN A 92 -36.20 12.75 -5.78
CA ASN A 92 -36.37 11.30 -5.67
C ASN A 92 -37.77 10.89 -5.20
N ALA A 93 -38.47 11.74 -4.42
CA ALA A 93 -39.81 11.43 -3.93
C ALA A 93 -40.93 11.45 -5.00
N ARG A 94 -40.68 11.95 -6.22
CA ARG A 94 -41.75 12.17 -7.22
C ARG A 94 -41.44 11.75 -8.66
N ARG A 95 -40.36 11.01 -8.93
CA ARG A 95 -40.07 10.57 -10.30
C ARG A 95 -39.87 9.06 -10.36
N ASN A 96 -40.98 8.33 -10.55
CA ASN A 96 -40.92 7.02 -11.21
C ASN A 96 -40.22 7.22 -12.56
N ARG A 97 -39.00 6.69 -12.72
CA ARG A 97 -38.23 6.81 -13.97
C ARG A 97 -38.58 5.64 -14.89
N VAL A 98 -38.68 5.94 -16.19
CA VAL A 98 -39.00 5.02 -17.29
C VAL A 98 -37.82 4.10 -17.67
N ASP A 99 -36.68 4.22 -16.98
CA ASP A 99 -35.48 3.38 -17.17
C ASP A 99 -35.18 2.47 -15.94
N GLU A 100 -36.21 1.97 -15.24
CA GLU A 100 -36.01 0.85 -14.30
C GLU A 100 -35.58 -0.39 -15.10
N LEU A 101 -34.27 -0.53 -15.30
CA LEU A 101 -33.63 -1.80 -15.64
C LEU A 101 -33.95 -2.79 -14.51
N ARG A 102 -35.05 -3.53 -14.67
CA ARG A 102 -35.39 -4.65 -13.79
C ARG A 102 -34.57 -5.85 -14.23
N LYS A 103 -33.66 -6.30 -13.39
CA LYS A 103 -33.10 -7.65 -13.53
C LYS A 103 -34.22 -8.64 -13.23
N ARG A 104 -34.54 -9.49 -14.20
CA ARG A 104 -35.56 -10.52 -14.10
C ARG A 104 -34.86 -11.87 -14.22
N VAL A 105 -34.92 -12.66 -13.16
CA VAL A 105 -34.51 -14.07 -13.18
C VAL A 105 -35.78 -14.89 -13.30
N ASP A 106 -36.02 -15.48 -14.47
CA ASP A 106 -37.13 -16.41 -14.68
C ASP A 106 -36.69 -17.82 -14.28
N LEU A 107 -37.26 -18.33 -13.18
CA LEU A 107 -37.00 -19.68 -12.70
C LEU A 107 -38.21 -20.57 -13.02
N VAL A 108 -38.00 -21.55 -13.91
CA VAL A 108 -39.04 -22.52 -14.29
C VAL A 108 -38.80 -23.82 -13.52
N PHE A 109 -39.74 -24.18 -12.65
CA PHE A 109 -39.69 -25.41 -11.87
C PHE A 109 -40.69 -26.43 -12.40
N ALA A 110 -40.23 -27.66 -12.66
CA ALA A 110 -41.10 -28.82 -12.82
C ALA A 110 -41.03 -29.64 -11.52
N SER A 111 -42.07 -29.54 -10.68
CA SER A 111 -42.17 -30.34 -9.45
C SER A 111 -43.31 -31.35 -9.56
N ALA A 112 -43.07 -32.57 -9.10
CA ALA A 112 -44.09 -33.61 -8.91
C ALA A 112 -44.69 -33.61 -7.48
N THR A 113 -44.18 -32.74 -6.59
CA THR A 113 -44.60 -32.66 -5.17
C THR A 113 -45.50 -31.45 -4.93
N THR A 114 -46.46 -31.61 -4.01
CA THR A 114 -47.42 -30.56 -3.58
C THR A 114 -47.03 -29.91 -2.25
N GLU A 115 -45.87 -30.28 -1.70
CA GLU A 115 -45.39 -29.74 -0.42
C GLU A 115 -44.75 -28.35 -0.55
N PRO A 116 -44.92 -27.47 0.44
CA PRO A 116 -44.31 -26.14 0.41
C PRO A 116 -42.79 -26.23 0.40
N THR A 117 -42.19 -25.79 -0.71
CA THR A 117 -40.74 -25.83 -0.93
C THR A 117 -40.13 -24.44 -0.77
N ARG A 118 -39.02 -24.32 -0.03
CA ARG A 118 -38.26 -23.09 0.09
C ARG A 118 -37.25 -22.98 -1.05
N LEU A 119 -37.31 -21.88 -1.80
CA LEU A 119 -36.32 -21.53 -2.82
C LEU A 119 -35.33 -20.51 -2.27
N VAL A 120 -34.04 -20.72 -2.52
CA VAL A 120 -32.94 -19.78 -2.19
C VAL A 120 -32.23 -19.45 -3.50
N LEU A 121 -32.07 -18.15 -3.78
CA LEU A 121 -31.38 -17.64 -4.97
C LEU A 121 -30.16 -16.84 -4.51
N GLU A 122 -28.98 -17.22 -5.00
CA GLU A 122 -27.70 -16.57 -4.70
C GLU A 122 -27.05 -16.13 -6.01
N TYR A 123 -26.63 -14.86 -6.08
CA TYR A 123 -25.98 -14.30 -7.28
C TYR A 123 -25.02 -13.18 -6.89
N GLY A 124 -23.98 -12.98 -7.70
CA GLY A 124 -23.03 -11.89 -7.54
C GLY A 124 -23.51 -10.62 -8.25
N VAL A 125 -23.36 -9.47 -7.58
CA VAL A 125 -23.55 -8.16 -8.22
C VAL A 125 -22.31 -7.32 -7.96
N PRO A 126 -21.65 -6.79 -9.01
CA PRO A 126 -20.52 -5.91 -8.81
C PRO A 126 -20.97 -4.57 -8.25
N GLY A 127 -20.02 -3.80 -7.71
CA GLY A 127 -20.27 -2.40 -7.38
C GLY A 127 -20.64 -2.10 -5.94
N ALA A 128 -20.34 -3.01 -5.03
CA ALA A 128 -20.29 -2.74 -3.60
C ALA A 128 -18.84 -2.66 -3.13
N THR A 129 -18.56 -1.78 -2.18
CA THR A 129 -17.28 -1.71 -1.49
C THR A 129 -17.51 -1.29 -0.05
N TRP A 130 -16.49 -1.49 0.78
CA TRP A 130 -16.53 -1.06 2.16
C TRP A 130 -15.14 -0.66 2.69
N SER A 131 -15.14 0.08 3.79
CA SER A 131 -13.95 0.48 4.53
C SER A 131 -14.21 0.48 6.03
N ALA A 132 -13.21 0.11 6.83
CA ALA A 132 -13.32 0.02 8.27
C ALA A 132 -13.20 1.39 8.96
N SER A 133 -13.92 1.55 10.07
CA SER A 133 -13.81 2.69 10.99
C SER A 133 -14.13 2.22 12.40
N TYR A 134 -13.61 2.89 13.42
CA TYR A 134 -13.71 2.42 14.79
C TYR A 134 -14.09 3.55 15.75
N VAL A 135 -14.67 3.17 16.88
CA VAL A 135 -14.72 4.03 18.05
C VAL A 135 -14.16 3.28 19.24
N LEU A 136 -13.19 3.86 19.91
CA LEU A 136 -12.58 3.35 21.13
C LEU A 136 -12.97 4.24 22.30
N ARG A 137 -13.71 3.69 23.26
CA ARG A 137 -14.10 4.40 24.49
C ARG A 137 -13.42 3.78 25.69
N PHE A 138 -12.54 4.54 26.33
CA PHE A 138 -11.89 4.15 27.58
C PHE A 138 -12.66 4.67 28.78
N ASP A 139 -12.58 3.95 29.91
CA ASP A 139 -12.94 4.52 31.21
C ASP A 139 -11.93 5.60 31.64
N ASP A 140 -12.28 6.42 32.64
CA ASP A 140 -11.40 7.50 33.12
C ASP A 140 -10.07 6.97 33.71
N ALA A 141 -10.07 5.72 34.18
CA ALA A 141 -8.89 5.05 34.72
C ALA A 141 -7.99 4.39 33.65
N LEU A 142 -8.45 4.33 32.39
CA LEU A 142 -7.79 3.63 31.27
C LEU A 142 -7.48 2.16 31.58
N THR A 143 -8.37 1.50 32.32
CA THR A 143 -8.29 0.07 32.67
C THR A 143 -9.21 -0.80 31.83
N HIS A 144 -10.27 -0.21 31.27
CA HIS A 144 -11.19 -0.90 30.37
C HIS A 144 -11.47 -0.03 29.14
N ALA A 145 -11.73 -0.70 28.02
CA ALA A 145 -12.14 -0.07 26.79
C ALA A 145 -13.33 -0.80 26.15
N ARG A 146 -14.14 -0.06 25.40
CA ARG A 146 -15.11 -0.60 24.44
C ARG A 146 -14.66 -0.23 23.05
N LEU A 147 -14.42 -1.26 22.23
CA LEU A 147 -14.11 -1.14 20.82
C LEU A 147 -15.39 -1.38 20.03
N GLU A 148 -15.88 -0.34 19.37
CA GLU A 148 -16.98 -0.42 18.42
C GLU A 148 -16.40 -0.49 17.00
N ARG A 149 -16.64 -1.60 16.30
CA ARG A 149 -16.26 -1.75 14.89
C ARG A 149 -17.40 -1.25 14.01
N ARG A 150 -17.04 -0.41 13.05
CA ARG A 150 -17.95 0.17 12.07
C ARG A 150 -17.39 -0.01 10.67
N ALA A 151 -18.27 0.08 9.69
CA ALA A 151 -17.87 0.11 8.29
C ALA A 151 -18.61 1.21 7.56
N TYR A 152 -17.87 1.97 6.77
CA TYR A 152 -18.44 2.73 5.68
C TYR A 152 -18.72 1.75 4.55
N VAL A 153 -19.97 1.68 4.10
CA VAL A 153 -20.42 0.81 3.01
C VAL A 153 -21.00 1.69 1.91
N ALA A 154 -20.59 1.43 0.68
CA ALA A 154 -21.13 2.12 -0.48
C ALA A 154 -21.40 1.10 -1.58
N HIS A 155 -22.54 1.23 -2.27
CA HIS A 155 -22.83 0.45 -3.45
C HIS A 155 -23.60 1.25 -4.48
N HIS A 156 -23.46 0.86 -5.75
CA HIS A 156 -24.28 1.35 -6.86
C HIS A 156 -24.87 0.18 -7.67
N SER A 157 -25.15 -0.94 -6.99
CA SER A 157 -25.68 -2.20 -7.56
C SER A 157 -27.01 -2.07 -8.35
N ALA A 158 -27.57 -0.86 -8.43
CA ALA A 158 -28.89 -0.51 -8.95
C ALA A 158 -30.07 -1.15 -8.18
N GLU A 159 -29.80 -1.71 -7.00
CA GLU A 159 -30.78 -2.35 -6.13
C GLU A 159 -30.63 -1.79 -4.72
N ASP A 160 -31.64 -1.08 -4.22
CA ASP A 160 -31.66 -0.63 -2.83
C ASP A 160 -31.66 -1.83 -1.88
N TRP A 161 -30.74 -1.84 -0.92
CA TRP A 161 -30.74 -2.82 0.16
C TRP A 161 -31.68 -2.33 1.25
N ARG A 162 -32.77 -3.04 1.50
CA ARG A 162 -33.75 -2.70 2.54
C ARG A 162 -33.95 -3.85 3.53
N GLY A 163 -33.64 -3.62 4.80
CA GLY A 163 -33.72 -4.58 5.89
C GLY A 163 -32.84 -5.81 5.68
N VAL A 164 -31.69 -5.66 5.01
CA VAL A 164 -30.80 -6.79 4.67
C VAL A 164 -29.96 -7.20 5.88
N ALA A 165 -29.71 -8.50 6.02
CA ALA A 165 -28.64 -8.98 6.90
C ALA A 165 -27.32 -8.83 6.14
N LEU A 166 -26.40 -8.02 6.65
CA LEU A 166 -25.18 -7.66 5.96
C LEU A 166 -23.97 -8.41 6.55
N THR A 167 -23.18 -9.02 5.68
CA THR A 167 -21.86 -9.57 6.00
C THR A 167 -20.85 -8.95 5.05
N LEU A 168 -19.79 -8.35 5.61
CA LEU A 168 -18.70 -7.74 4.87
C LEU A 168 -17.49 -8.66 4.93
N SER A 169 -16.84 -8.92 3.79
CA SER A 169 -15.66 -9.78 3.72
C SER A 169 -14.44 -9.01 3.24
N THR A 170 -13.27 -9.35 3.77
CA THR A 170 -11.98 -8.91 3.19
C THR A 170 -11.51 -9.80 2.04
N ALA A 171 -12.15 -10.96 1.84
CA ALA A 171 -11.84 -11.83 0.72
C ALA A 171 -12.14 -11.12 -0.59
N GLU A 172 -11.23 -11.27 -1.55
CA GLU A 172 -11.42 -10.80 -2.92
C GLU A 172 -11.76 -12.01 -3.80
N PRO A 173 -13.05 -12.29 -4.07
CA PRO A 173 -13.46 -13.54 -4.71
C PRO A 173 -12.94 -13.69 -6.15
N THR A 174 -12.62 -12.57 -6.80
CA THR A 174 -12.07 -12.50 -8.15
C THR A 174 -10.55 -12.56 -8.19
N ARG A 175 -9.87 -12.66 -7.04
CA ARG A 175 -8.41 -12.69 -6.99
C ARG A 175 -7.91 -14.04 -7.48
N PHE A 176 -7.17 -14.01 -8.57
CA PHE A 176 -6.55 -15.19 -9.15
C PHE A 176 -5.49 -15.77 -8.21
N THR A 177 -5.64 -17.05 -7.83
CA THR A 177 -4.72 -17.76 -6.92
C THR A 177 -4.18 -19.03 -7.57
N SER A 178 -3.29 -18.90 -8.57
CA SER A 178 -2.46 -20.05 -9.00
C SER A 178 -1.13 -20.07 -8.28
N LEU A 179 -0.63 -21.26 -7.99
CA LEU A 179 0.76 -21.43 -7.58
C LEU A 179 1.67 -20.93 -8.72
N PRO A 180 2.59 -19.98 -8.49
CA PRO A 180 3.55 -19.58 -9.51
C PRO A 180 4.43 -20.79 -9.87
N GLU A 181 4.59 -21.03 -11.17
CA GLU A 181 5.52 -22.06 -11.63
C GLU A 181 6.96 -21.59 -11.37
N LEU A 182 7.82 -22.49 -10.88
CA LEU A 182 9.25 -22.22 -10.71
C LEU A 182 9.97 -22.63 -12.00
N PRO A 183 10.27 -21.70 -12.93
CA PRO A 183 10.92 -22.07 -14.18
C PRO A 183 12.31 -22.64 -13.90
N SER A 184 12.68 -23.72 -14.58
CA SER A 184 14.04 -24.23 -14.49
C SER A 184 14.99 -23.19 -15.11
N PHE A 185 15.85 -22.58 -14.30
CA PHE A 185 16.88 -21.67 -14.78
C PHE A 185 18.15 -22.46 -15.10
N ARG A 186 18.51 -22.58 -16.38
CA ARG A 186 19.74 -23.26 -16.83
C ARG A 186 20.76 -22.23 -17.30
N ILE A 187 21.93 -22.17 -16.65
CA ILE A 187 23.06 -21.36 -17.10
C ILE A 187 23.87 -22.18 -18.13
N GLY A 188 23.98 -21.68 -19.37
CA GLY A 188 24.70 -22.36 -20.45
C GLY A 188 24.92 -21.47 -21.68
N ARG A 189 25.69 -21.93 -22.68
CA ARG A 189 25.89 -21.19 -23.94
C ARG A 189 24.53 -21.00 -24.64
N ARG A 190 24.25 -19.78 -25.11
CA ARG A 190 23.02 -19.42 -25.85
C ARG A 190 22.79 -20.42 -26.98
N GLN A 191 21.79 -21.30 -26.83
CA GLN A 191 21.38 -22.21 -27.89
C GLN A 191 20.73 -21.40 -29.01
N ARG A 192 21.08 -21.68 -30.27
CA ARG A 192 20.34 -21.08 -31.39
C ARG A 192 18.91 -21.62 -31.32
N PRO A 193 17.87 -20.76 -31.36
CA PRO A 193 16.50 -21.24 -31.41
C PRO A 193 16.38 -22.24 -32.57
N PRO A 194 15.71 -23.39 -32.36
CA PRO A 194 15.54 -24.38 -33.42
C PRO A 194 14.93 -23.68 -34.63
N ALA A 195 15.46 -23.97 -35.82
CA ALA A 195 14.92 -23.40 -37.05
C ALA A 195 13.44 -23.77 -37.11
N ARG A 196 12.55 -22.76 -37.04
CA ARG A 196 11.11 -22.95 -37.20
C ARG A 196 10.92 -23.69 -38.52
N ARG A 197 10.40 -24.92 -38.48
CA ARG A 197 10.01 -25.63 -39.69
C ARG A 197 9.03 -24.72 -40.44
N GLY A 198 9.37 -24.42 -41.68
CA GLY A 198 8.56 -23.54 -42.53
C GLY A 198 7.11 -24.02 -42.56
N TRP A 199 6.20 -23.04 -42.59
CA TRP A 199 4.76 -23.26 -42.74
C TRP A 199 4.50 -24.26 -43.88
N ARG A 200 3.84 -25.38 -43.57
CA ARG A 200 3.20 -26.21 -44.58
C ARG A 200 1.77 -25.72 -44.70
N GLU A 201 1.34 -25.46 -45.93
CA GLU A 201 -0.06 -25.17 -46.18
C GLU A 201 -0.91 -26.38 -45.75
N PRO A 202 -2.02 -26.14 -45.05
CA PRO A 202 -2.92 -27.22 -44.68
C PRO A 202 -3.41 -27.95 -45.94
N PRO A 203 -3.67 -29.27 -45.87
CA PRO A 203 -4.24 -30.02 -46.98
C PRO A 203 -5.52 -29.34 -47.49
N ALA A 204 -5.69 -29.28 -48.81
CA ALA A 204 -6.92 -28.76 -49.40
C ALA A 204 -8.13 -29.53 -48.85
N GLY A 205 -9.09 -28.81 -48.25
CA GLY A 205 -10.28 -29.40 -47.61
C GLY A 205 -10.17 -29.65 -46.11
N ALA A 206 -9.07 -29.26 -45.44
CA ALA A 206 -8.94 -29.37 -43.99
C ALA A 206 -10.05 -28.62 -43.22
N ASP A 207 -10.58 -27.53 -43.77
CA ASP A 207 -11.71 -26.80 -43.18
C ASP A 207 -13.00 -27.65 -43.08
N ALA A 208 -13.19 -28.64 -43.98
CA ALA A 208 -14.38 -29.50 -43.96
C ALA A 208 -14.41 -30.44 -42.75
N LEU A 209 -13.25 -30.74 -42.14
CA LEU A 209 -13.15 -31.57 -40.93
C LEU A 209 -13.69 -30.83 -39.69
N PHE A 210 -13.84 -29.51 -39.76
CA PHE A 210 -14.35 -28.68 -38.67
C PHE A 210 -15.78 -28.22 -38.90
N ALA A 211 -16.44 -28.66 -39.98
CA ALA A 211 -17.80 -28.23 -40.34
C ALA A 211 -18.84 -28.54 -39.24
N ASP A 212 -18.70 -29.67 -38.54
CA ASP A 212 -19.58 -30.04 -37.43
C ASP A 212 -19.33 -29.18 -36.18
N TYR A 213 -18.07 -28.80 -35.94
CA TYR A 213 -17.68 -27.90 -34.86
C TYR A 213 -18.19 -26.48 -35.13
N ASP A 214 -18.01 -25.96 -36.36
CA ASP A 214 -18.53 -24.66 -36.79
C ASP A 214 -20.06 -24.61 -36.70
N ALA A 215 -20.75 -25.68 -37.13
CA ALA A 215 -22.21 -25.79 -37.04
C ALA A 215 -22.73 -25.90 -35.60
N GLY A 216 -21.96 -26.51 -34.70
CA GLY A 216 -22.21 -26.51 -33.27
C GLY A 216 -21.97 -25.14 -32.63
N TYR A 217 -20.89 -24.47 -33.03
CA TYR A 217 -20.51 -23.14 -32.56
C TYR A 217 -21.52 -22.07 -32.99
N ASP A 218 -22.02 -22.13 -34.22
CA ASP A 218 -23.08 -21.24 -34.72
C ASP A 218 -24.43 -21.47 -34.02
N LYS A 219 -24.70 -22.68 -33.50
CA LYS A 219 -25.87 -22.94 -32.65
C LYS A 219 -25.72 -22.32 -31.26
N ILE A 220 -24.51 -22.33 -30.70
CA ILE A 220 -24.19 -21.70 -29.41
C ILE A 220 -24.25 -20.16 -29.55
N ARG A 221 -23.65 -19.60 -30.61
CA ARG A 221 -23.70 -18.17 -30.93
C ARG A 221 -25.08 -17.69 -31.41
N GLY A 222 -25.87 -18.57 -32.04
CA GLY A 222 -27.21 -18.27 -32.52
C GLY A 222 -28.28 -18.23 -31.42
N ALA A 223 -28.03 -18.87 -30.28
CA ALA A 223 -28.91 -18.84 -29.11
C ALA A 223 -28.84 -17.49 -28.35
N SER A 224 -27.77 -16.70 -28.50
CA SER A 224 -27.56 -15.43 -27.79
C SER A 224 -27.99 -14.17 -28.55
N ASN A 225 -28.86 -14.27 -29.57
CA ASN A 225 -29.30 -13.10 -30.33
C ASN A 225 -30.84 -12.97 -30.43
N PRO A 226 -31.51 -12.13 -29.62
CA PRO A 226 -32.90 -11.79 -29.87
C PRO A 226 -32.97 -10.77 -31.03
N LYS A 227 -33.50 -11.23 -32.16
CA LYS A 227 -34.08 -10.47 -33.30
C LYS A 227 -33.34 -9.18 -33.70
N SER A 228 -32.51 -9.32 -34.73
CA SER A 228 -31.98 -8.23 -35.54
C SER A 228 -33.09 -7.33 -36.11
N VAL A 229 -33.06 -6.06 -35.70
CA VAL A 229 -33.76 -4.95 -36.37
C VAL A 229 -33.26 -4.87 -37.81
N LYS A 230 -34.18 -4.87 -38.78
CA LYS A 230 -33.90 -4.71 -40.22
C LYS A 230 -33.12 -3.41 -40.46
N LYS A 231 -31.83 -3.51 -40.78
CA LYS A 231 -31.05 -2.40 -41.38
C LYS A 231 -31.45 -2.23 -42.84
N THR A 232 -32.04 -1.09 -43.15
CA THR A 232 -32.21 -0.60 -44.53
C THR A 232 -30.83 -0.35 -45.17
N LYS A 233 -30.57 -1.03 -46.30
CA LYS A 233 -29.40 -0.84 -47.17
C LYS A 233 -29.29 0.62 -47.63
N LYS A 234 -28.16 1.28 -47.35
CA LYS A 234 -27.70 2.42 -48.15
C LYS A 234 -26.40 2.05 -48.84
N LYS A 235 -26.43 2.18 -50.17
CA LYS A 235 -25.43 1.77 -51.17
C LYS A 235 -24.12 2.58 -50.98
N ARG A 236 -22.97 1.89 -50.94
CA ARG A 236 -21.67 2.50 -51.22
C ARG A 236 -21.53 2.76 -52.72
N PRO A 237 -20.97 3.90 -53.15
CA PRO A 237 -20.23 3.99 -54.40
C PRO A 237 -18.73 3.77 -54.15
N ASP A 238 -18.10 3.11 -55.11
CA ASP A 238 -16.66 2.85 -55.23
C ASP A 238 -16.07 3.76 -56.36
N PRO A 239 -14.79 3.70 -56.77
CA PRO A 239 -13.75 4.60 -56.27
C PRO A 239 -12.92 5.33 -57.37
N SER A 240 -12.07 6.29 -56.92
CA SER A 240 -10.78 6.75 -57.54
C SER A 240 -10.84 7.61 -58.84
N PRO A 241 -9.74 8.24 -59.34
CA PRO A 241 -8.53 8.84 -58.71
C PRO A 241 -8.08 10.23 -59.29
N LYS A 242 -7.12 10.87 -58.58
CA LYS A 242 -5.97 11.74 -59.00
C LYS A 242 -6.15 12.92 -60.00
N ARG A 243 -5.60 14.09 -59.62
CA ARG A 243 -4.58 14.92 -60.34
C ARG A 243 -4.37 16.26 -59.59
N SER A 244 -3.18 16.55 -59.07
CA SER A 244 -1.99 17.24 -59.66
C SER A 244 -2.01 18.76 -59.52
N ARG A 245 -0.89 19.26 -58.95
CA ARG A 245 -0.36 20.63 -58.77
C ARG A 245 -0.74 21.68 -59.83
N MET A 246 -0.89 22.93 -59.38
CA MET A 246 -0.08 24.11 -59.77
C MET A 246 -0.51 25.35 -58.95
N ASP A 247 0.47 26.01 -58.31
CA ASP A 247 0.87 27.44 -58.37
C ASP A 247 -0.22 28.50 -58.65
N ALA A 248 -0.21 29.74 -58.16
CA ALA A 248 0.57 30.54 -57.21
C ALA A 248 -0.20 31.90 -57.10
N ASP A 249 0.41 32.86 -56.41
CA ASP A 249 0.18 34.32 -56.41
C ASP A 249 -0.55 34.90 -55.18
N LEU A 250 0.21 35.47 -54.23
CA LEU A 250 0.62 36.90 -54.12
C LEU A 250 -0.55 37.71 -53.50
N ASP A 251 -0.42 38.58 -52.51
CA ASP A 251 0.67 39.29 -51.84
C ASP A 251 0.03 40.05 -50.64
N GLY A 252 0.84 40.53 -49.68
CA GLY A 252 0.45 41.61 -48.76
C GLY A 252 0.44 41.31 -47.25
N GLY A 253 1.59 41.48 -46.60
CA GLY A 253 1.77 41.54 -45.12
C GLY A 253 1.29 42.86 -44.47
N PRO A 254 1.80 43.31 -43.27
CA PRO A 254 2.95 42.83 -42.51
C PRO A 254 2.77 42.63 -40.97
N MET A 255 3.81 42.03 -40.37
CA MET A 255 4.40 42.12 -39.00
C MET A 255 3.53 42.43 -37.77
N ALA A 256 3.45 41.59 -36.73
CA ALA A 256 4.49 41.06 -35.81
C ALA A 256 5.09 42.09 -34.84
N MET A 257 4.78 41.94 -33.54
CA MET A 257 5.69 42.19 -32.41
C MET A 257 5.43 41.12 -31.33
N ALA A 258 6.52 40.48 -30.92
CA ALA A 258 6.60 39.41 -29.94
C ALA A 258 7.00 39.93 -28.55
N ALA A 259 6.77 39.11 -27.53
CA ALA A 259 7.57 38.97 -26.30
C ALA A 259 7.08 37.67 -25.60
N GLU A 260 7.73 36.52 -25.75
CA GLU A 260 8.92 36.02 -25.03
C GLU A 260 8.76 35.85 -23.51
N VAL A 261 8.64 34.59 -23.08
CA VAL A 261 9.24 33.99 -21.86
C VAL A 261 9.49 32.51 -22.22
N GLU A 262 10.70 32.12 -22.63
CA GLU A 262 11.80 31.57 -21.81
C GLU A 262 11.41 30.36 -20.93
N GLU A 263 11.68 29.15 -21.44
CA GLU A 263 12.14 28.04 -20.61
C GLU A 263 13.37 27.40 -21.26
N SER A 264 14.49 27.56 -20.57
CA SER A 264 15.79 26.95 -20.85
C SER A 264 16.02 25.82 -19.84
N PHE A 265 16.25 24.61 -20.32
CA PHE A 265 17.47 23.82 -20.07
C PHE A 265 17.26 22.40 -20.62
N ALA A 266 17.98 22.09 -21.69
CA ALA A 266 18.18 20.74 -22.17
C ALA A 266 19.33 20.10 -21.38
N GLY A 267 19.05 18.96 -20.73
CA GLY A 267 20.04 18.07 -20.15
C GLY A 267 19.62 16.63 -20.43
N ALA A 268 20.40 15.90 -21.22
CA ALA A 268 20.17 14.49 -21.54
C ALA A 268 20.28 13.61 -20.28
N PRO A 269 19.54 12.48 -20.19
CA PRO A 269 19.65 11.57 -19.06
C PRO A 269 21.01 10.83 -19.05
N PRO A 270 21.60 10.56 -17.87
CA PRO A 270 22.87 9.83 -17.77
C PRO A 270 22.70 8.33 -18.06
N PRO A 271 23.78 7.63 -18.51
CA PRO A 271 23.76 6.20 -18.72
C PRO A 271 23.71 5.40 -17.39
N PRO A 272 23.23 4.14 -17.42
CA PRO A 272 23.15 3.30 -16.22
C PRO A 272 24.54 2.91 -15.70
N PRO A 273 24.69 2.70 -14.38
CA PRO A 273 25.98 2.35 -13.77
C PRO A 273 26.44 0.92 -14.10
N PRO A 274 27.75 0.65 -14.11
CA PRO A 274 28.29 -0.68 -14.36
C PRO A 274 28.02 -1.65 -13.21
N ALA A 275 27.72 -2.90 -13.54
CA ALA A 275 27.49 -3.99 -12.58
C ALA A 275 28.74 -4.29 -11.75
N MET A 276 28.59 -4.36 -10.43
CA MET A 276 29.64 -4.84 -9.52
C MET A 276 29.80 -6.38 -9.60
N PRO A 277 31.01 -6.91 -9.40
CA PRO A 277 31.26 -8.35 -9.42
C PRO A 277 30.80 -9.03 -8.12
N ALA A 278 30.33 -10.27 -8.25
CA ALA A 278 29.96 -11.13 -7.12
C ALA A 278 31.20 -11.52 -6.28
N PRO A 279 31.04 -11.73 -4.95
CA PRO A 279 32.14 -12.14 -4.09
C PRO A 279 32.59 -13.58 -4.39
N GLN A 280 33.91 -13.74 -4.46
CA GLN A 280 34.61 -15.00 -4.69
C GLN A 280 34.67 -15.80 -3.38
N SER A 281 34.19 -17.05 -3.40
CA SER A 281 34.48 -18.05 -2.38
C SER A 281 35.62 -18.96 -2.87
N MET A 282 36.66 -19.11 -2.05
CA MET A 282 37.79 -20.04 -2.21
C MET A 282 37.90 -20.90 -0.92
N PRO A 283 38.58 -22.05 -0.92
CA PRO A 283 37.91 -23.35 -0.81
C PRO A 283 38.27 -24.11 0.48
N PHE A 284 37.39 -25.03 0.91
CA PHE A 284 37.76 -26.13 1.80
C PHE A 284 37.79 -27.44 1.01
N GLY A 285 38.99 -27.99 0.85
CA GLY A 285 39.20 -29.35 0.37
C GLY A 285 39.00 -30.38 1.50
N PRO A 286 38.70 -31.64 1.17
CA PRO A 286 38.61 -32.72 2.15
C PRO A 286 39.94 -33.50 2.25
N PRO A 287 40.21 -34.23 3.34
CA PRO A 287 41.21 -35.30 3.31
C PRO A 287 40.56 -36.66 2.97
N ALA A 288 41.18 -37.33 1.99
CA ALA A 288 41.67 -38.73 1.96
C ALA A 288 41.04 -39.77 2.92
N SER A 289 40.87 -41.06 2.61
CA SER A 289 41.28 -41.94 1.50
C SER A 289 40.77 -43.37 1.79
N LEU A 290 40.83 -44.26 0.76
CA LEU A 290 41.19 -45.70 0.78
C LEU A 290 40.21 -46.67 0.11
N GLY A 291 40.78 -47.52 -0.78
CA GLY A 291 40.34 -48.92 -0.96
C GLY A 291 40.13 -49.36 -2.41
N ALA A 292 41.13 -50.07 -2.98
CA ALA A 292 41.09 -50.71 -4.29
C ALA A 292 41.13 -52.24 -4.19
N ALA A 293 40.47 -52.95 -5.11
CA ALA A 293 40.76 -54.31 -5.63
C ALA A 293 39.62 -54.68 -6.63
N GLY A 294 39.76 -55.33 -7.79
CA GLY A 294 40.83 -56.12 -8.39
C GLY A 294 40.36 -57.57 -8.61
N GLY A 295 40.20 -58.01 -9.88
CA GLY A 295 40.27 -59.44 -10.26
C GLY A 295 39.12 -60.05 -11.08
N ALA A 296 39.43 -60.55 -12.28
CA ALA A 296 38.64 -61.40 -13.21
C ALA A 296 38.98 -62.92 -12.99
N PRO A 297 38.81 -63.95 -13.88
CA PRO A 297 38.23 -64.08 -15.24
C PRO A 297 37.46 -65.45 -15.51
N PRO A 298 37.62 -66.25 -16.63
CA PRO A 298 36.57 -66.70 -17.60
C PRO A 298 36.52 -68.28 -17.72
N PRO A 299 36.48 -69.04 -18.87
CA PRO A 299 36.14 -68.84 -20.32
C PRO A 299 35.39 -70.04 -21.01
N ARG A 300 35.25 -69.99 -22.35
CA ARG A 300 35.49 -71.04 -23.40
C ARG A 300 34.39 -70.96 -24.47
N GLY A 301 34.64 -70.73 -25.78
CA GLY A 301 35.51 -71.43 -26.74
C GLY A 301 34.58 -71.91 -27.89
N ALA A 302 34.94 -72.12 -29.16
CA ALA A 302 36.20 -72.13 -29.87
C ALA A 302 35.93 -72.45 -31.38
N MET A 303 36.61 -71.72 -32.29
CA MET A 303 37.33 -72.22 -33.49
C MET A 303 36.56 -72.54 -34.82
N PRO A 304 37.26 -72.69 -35.98
CA PRO A 304 37.99 -71.62 -36.69
C PRO A 304 37.90 -71.68 -38.24
N ALA A 305 38.64 -70.75 -38.86
CA ALA A 305 38.89 -70.41 -40.26
C ALA A 305 39.23 -71.52 -41.28
N ARG A 306 38.99 -71.26 -42.59
CA ARG A 306 40.05 -70.88 -43.56
C ARG A 306 39.59 -70.64 -45.01
N MET A 307 40.31 -69.71 -45.64
CA MET A 307 40.77 -69.64 -47.05
C MET A 307 40.10 -68.69 -48.07
N MET A 308 41.02 -67.93 -48.68
CA MET A 308 40.96 -66.82 -49.63
C MET A 308 40.32 -67.15 -50.99
N SER A 309 39.61 -66.19 -51.58
CA SER A 309 39.64 -65.97 -53.05
C SER A 309 39.29 -64.51 -53.39
N LYS A 310 40.00 -63.94 -54.36
CA LYS A 310 39.73 -62.61 -54.93
C LYS A 310 38.37 -62.63 -55.65
N ARG A 311 37.46 -61.73 -55.27
CA ARG A 311 36.26 -61.39 -56.05
C ARG A 311 35.88 -59.92 -55.82
N ALA A 312 35.20 -59.36 -56.82
CA ALA A 312 34.94 -57.94 -57.09
C ALA A 312 34.35 -57.10 -55.93
N ALA A 313 34.44 -55.78 -56.11
CA ALA A 313 34.05 -54.71 -55.18
C ALA A 313 32.65 -54.92 -54.55
N PRO A 314 32.50 -54.79 -53.22
CA PRO A 314 31.21 -54.78 -52.56
C PRO A 314 30.46 -53.46 -52.81
N PRO A 315 29.11 -53.49 -52.84
CA PRO A 315 28.28 -52.33 -53.08
C PRO A 315 28.37 -51.30 -51.96
N GLU A 316 28.10 -50.05 -52.33
CA GLU A 316 27.99 -48.87 -51.46
C GLU A 316 27.11 -49.18 -50.23
N PRO A 317 27.50 -48.75 -49.01
CA PRO A 317 26.69 -48.97 -47.81
C PRO A 317 25.30 -48.35 -48.00
N PRO A 318 24.22 -49.01 -47.54
CA PRO A 318 22.88 -48.45 -47.63
C PRO A 318 22.84 -47.10 -46.92
N ALA A 319 22.13 -46.14 -47.51
CA ALA A 319 21.94 -44.81 -46.95
C ALA A 319 21.53 -44.91 -45.47
N PRO A 320 22.04 -44.02 -44.59
CA PRO A 320 21.68 -44.04 -43.18
C PRO A 320 20.16 -44.00 -43.04
N GLU A 321 19.63 -44.93 -42.25
CA GLU A 321 18.21 -44.93 -41.89
C GLU A 321 17.85 -43.53 -41.36
N PRO A 322 16.72 -42.95 -41.80
CA PRO A 322 16.29 -41.66 -41.29
C PRO A 322 16.14 -41.80 -39.77
N GLU A 323 16.90 -41.00 -39.01
CA GLU A 323 16.77 -40.96 -37.56
C GLU A 323 15.29 -40.79 -37.20
N PRO A 324 14.77 -41.54 -36.20
CA PRO A 324 13.40 -41.39 -35.79
C PRO A 324 13.16 -39.92 -35.50
N VAL A 325 12.20 -39.34 -36.21
CA VAL A 325 11.79 -37.95 -36.03
C VAL A 325 11.31 -37.86 -34.58
N GLY A 326 12.20 -37.43 -33.69
CA GLY A 326 11.86 -37.08 -32.33
C GLY A 326 10.87 -35.94 -32.40
N VAL A 327 9.59 -36.26 -32.25
CA VAL A 327 8.57 -35.25 -32.00
C VAL A 327 8.91 -34.69 -30.64
N ALA A 328 9.54 -33.52 -30.61
CA ALA A 328 9.67 -32.76 -29.38
C ALA A 328 8.25 -32.43 -28.93
N ILE A 329 7.74 -33.18 -27.96
CA ILE A 329 6.45 -32.92 -27.34
C ILE A 329 6.66 -31.64 -26.55
N ASP A 330 6.00 -30.58 -26.99
CA ASP A 330 5.89 -29.37 -26.20
C ASP A 330 5.17 -29.75 -24.90
N VAL A 331 5.80 -29.51 -23.76
CA VAL A 331 5.31 -30.00 -22.46
C VAL A 331 3.95 -29.37 -22.13
N ASP A 332 3.68 -28.19 -22.69
CA ASP A 332 2.38 -27.51 -22.63
C ASP A 332 1.26 -28.31 -23.33
N LEU A 333 1.60 -29.15 -24.32
CA LEU A 333 0.66 -30.06 -25.00
C LEU A 333 0.36 -31.35 -24.22
N LEU A 334 1.04 -31.60 -23.09
CA LEU A 334 0.72 -32.72 -22.19
C LEU A 334 -0.33 -32.34 -21.14
N ALA A 335 -0.63 -31.05 -20.97
CA ALA A 335 -1.67 -30.55 -20.10
C ALA A 335 -3.05 -30.59 -20.80
N TYR A 336 -3.53 -31.79 -21.13
CA TYR A 336 -4.75 -32.00 -21.93
C TYR A 336 -5.98 -31.23 -21.43
N ALA A 337 -6.09 -30.99 -20.12
CA ALA A 337 -7.20 -30.22 -19.52
C ALA A 337 -7.17 -28.71 -19.82
N ARG A 338 -6.04 -28.19 -20.31
CA ARG A 338 -5.83 -26.77 -20.63
C ARG A 338 -5.74 -26.51 -22.14
N LEU A 339 -5.83 -27.55 -22.96
CA LEU A 339 -5.76 -27.42 -24.41
C LEU A 339 -7.12 -27.08 -24.99
N ARG A 340 -7.21 -25.92 -25.66
CA ARG A 340 -8.40 -25.50 -26.38
C ARG A 340 -8.10 -25.31 -27.86
N LEU A 341 -9.09 -25.62 -28.70
CA LEU A 341 -9.01 -25.29 -30.12
C LEU A 341 -9.29 -23.79 -30.29
N ALA A 342 -8.39 -23.06 -30.96
CA ALA A 342 -8.57 -21.64 -31.25
C ALA A 342 -9.87 -21.38 -32.04
N PHE A 343 -10.55 -20.27 -31.75
CA PHE A 343 -11.84 -19.92 -32.35
C PHE A 343 -11.73 -19.64 -33.87
N VAL A 344 -12.88 -19.67 -34.56
CA VAL A 344 -13.00 -19.52 -36.03
C VAL A 344 -12.36 -18.22 -36.55
N GLU A 345 -12.40 -17.16 -35.76
CA GLU A 345 -11.92 -15.83 -36.13
C GLU A 345 -10.42 -15.62 -35.79
N GLU A 346 -9.79 -16.58 -35.10
CA GLU A 346 -8.41 -16.47 -34.66
C GLU A 346 -7.41 -17.04 -35.67
N PRO A 347 -6.23 -16.41 -35.84
CA PRO A 347 -5.21 -16.82 -36.81
C PRO A 347 -4.57 -18.20 -36.55
N ARG A 348 -4.99 -18.91 -35.48
CA ARG A 348 -4.48 -20.22 -35.07
C ARG A 348 -5.54 -21.34 -35.18
N ARG A 349 -6.64 -21.12 -35.90
CA ARG A 349 -7.69 -22.12 -36.19
C ARG A 349 -7.12 -23.49 -36.53
N GLY A 350 -7.71 -24.55 -35.96
CA GLY A 350 -7.30 -25.93 -36.18
C GLY A 350 -6.06 -26.37 -35.40
N LYS A 351 -5.57 -25.56 -34.45
CA LYS A 351 -4.50 -25.94 -33.51
C LYS A 351 -5.01 -25.94 -32.07
N LEU A 352 -4.62 -26.94 -31.31
CA LEU A 352 -4.76 -26.95 -29.84
C LEU A 352 -3.71 -26.00 -29.26
N VAL A 353 -4.17 -25.07 -28.43
CA VAL A 353 -3.33 -24.09 -27.72
C VAL A 353 -3.59 -24.28 -26.24
N ALA A 354 -2.52 -24.30 -25.43
CA ALA A 354 -2.66 -24.29 -23.98
C ALA A 354 -3.13 -22.90 -23.54
N LEU A 355 -4.27 -22.85 -22.85
CA LEU A 355 -4.79 -21.63 -22.24
C LEU A 355 -3.90 -21.20 -21.08
N ASP A 356 -3.72 -19.89 -20.94
CA ASP A 356 -3.12 -19.31 -19.75
C ASP A 356 -3.95 -19.71 -18.51
N PRO A 357 -3.35 -20.00 -17.33
CA PRO A 357 -4.11 -20.37 -16.14
C PRO A 357 -5.20 -19.36 -15.77
N ALA A 358 -4.97 -18.07 -16.02
CA ALA A 358 -5.97 -17.01 -15.76
C ALA A 358 -7.15 -17.09 -16.74
N GLU A 359 -6.89 -17.35 -18.02
CA GLU A 359 -7.92 -17.56 -19.05
C GLU A 359 -8.72 -18.85 -18.82
N ALA A 360 -8.04 -19.95 -18.45
CA ALA A 360 -8.69 -21.22 -18.13
C ALA A 360 -9.56 -21.12 -16.86
N TYR A 361 -9.14 -20.33 -15.88
CA TYR A 361 -9.92 -20.04 -14.67
C TYR A 361 -11.14 -19.17 -14.97
N ALA A 362 -11.00 -18.16 -15.84
CA ALA A 362 -12.11 -17.35 -16.34
C ALA A 362 -13.13 -18.18 -17.13
N ASP A 363 -12.67 -19.09 -18.00
CA ASP A 363 -13.52 -20.03 -18.73
C ASP A 363 -14.25 -21.02 -17.80
N ALA A 364 -13.58 -21.53 -16.75
CA ALA A 364 -14.19 -22.45 -15.78
C ALA A 364 -15.26 -21.78 -14.89
N LEU A 365 -15.19 -20.47 -14.72
CA LEU A 365 -16.23 -19.63 -14.11
C LEU A 365 -17.34 -19.25 -15.12
N GLY A 366 -17.13 -19.50 -16.41
CA GLY A 366 -17.88 -18.98 -17.56
C GLY A 366 -19.07 -19.82 -18.06
N ASP A 367 -19.64 -20.72 -17.23
CA ASP A 367 -20.94 -21.36 -17.54
C ASP A 367 -22.14 -20.44 -17.18
N LEU A 368 -21.86 -19.20 -16.79
CA LEU A 368 -22.80 -18.09 -16.75
C LEU A 368 -22.54 -17.20 -17.97
N ASP A 369 -23.55 -17.07 -18.82
CA ASP A 369 -23.58 -16.33 -20.10
C ASP A 369 -23.45 -14.80 -19.89
N ALA A 370 -22.40 -14.37 -19.21
CA ALA A 370 -22.05 -12.98 -18.96
C ALA A 370 -20.54 -12.83 -19.18
N ASP A 371 -20.19 -12.08 -20.21
CA ASP A 371 -18.84 -11.72 -20.60
C ASP A 371 -18.10 -11.17 -19.36
N VAL A 372 -17.23 -11.98 -18.75
CA VAL A 372 -16.58 -11.72 -17.46
C VAL A 372 -15.71 -10.46 -17.53
N ASP A 373 -15.17 -10.15 -18.71
CA ASP A 373 -14.48 -8.90 -19.00
C ASP A 373 -15.42 -7.69 -18.95
N VAL A 374 -16.68 -7.83 -19.40
CA VAL A 374 -17.71 -6.77 -19.27
C VAL A 374 -18.17 -6.63 -17.82
N LEU A 375 -18.20 -7.71 -17.04
CA LEU A 375 -18.48 -7.66 -15.60
C LEU A 375 -17.33 -7.06 -14.78
N LEU A 376 -16.07 -7.33 -15.12
CA LEU A 376 -14.87 -6.76 -14.47
C LEU A 376 -14.64 -5.31 -14.89
N GLU A 377 -14.74 -4.99 -16.18
CA GLU A 377 -14.68 -3.62 -16.70
C GLU A 377 -15.91 -2.82 -16.22
N GLY A 378 -17.06 -3.47 -16.14
CA GLY A 378 -18.28 -2.99 -15.50
C GLY A 378 -18.03 -2.66 -14.04
N ALA A 379 -17.52 -3.61 -13.24
CA ALA A 379 -17.16 -3.44 -11.82
C ALA A 379 -16.11 -2.35 -11.59
N ARG A 380 -15.12 -2.20 -12.49
CA ARG A 380 -14.12 -1.13 -12.47
C ARG A 380 -14.74 0.24 -12.80
N LYS A 381 -15.60 0.34 -13.81
CA LYS A 381 -16.36 1.57 -14.15
C LYS A 381 -17.42 1.92 -13.11
N SER A 382 -17.96 0.91 -12.47
CA SER A 382 -18.85 0.95 -11.33
C SER A 382 -18.13 1.48 -10.09
N ALA A 383 -16.92 0.99 -9.81
CA ALA A 383 -16.05 1.57 -8.79
C ALA A 383 -15.67 3.02 -9.10
N MET A 384 -15.60 3.42 -10.38
CA MET A 384 -15.43 4.84 -10.79
C MET A 384 -16.66 5.75 -10.52
N VAL A 385 -17.82 5.21 -10.10
CA VAL A 385 -19.00 6.02 -9.70
C VAL A 385 -19.04 6.25 -8.19
N LEU A 386 -18.23 5.52 -7.42
CA LEU A 386 -18.21 5.67 -5.97
C LEU A 386 -17.56 7.01 -5.57
N ARG A 387 -18.16 7.66 -4.57
CA ARG A 387 -17.59 8.89 -4.01
C ARG A 387 -16.21 8.60 -3.43
N PRO A 388 -15.32 9.61 -3.34
CA PRO A 388 -14.03 9.46 -2.67
C PRO A 388 -14.17 8.77 -1.32
N LEU A 389 -13.20 7.93 -0.95
CA LEU A 389 -13.14 7.28 0.34
C LEU A 389 -13.34 8.31 1.47
N PRO A 390 -14.08 7.97 2.53
CA PRO A 390 -14.16 8.83 3.71
C PRO A 390 -12.75 9.15 4.25
N PRO A 391 -12.53 10.34 4.82
CA PRO A 391 -11.22 10.75 5.29
C PRO A 391 -10.57 9.74 6.23
N GLY A 392 -9.29 9.45 6.03
CA GLY A 392 -8.51 8.53 6.88
C GLY A 392 -8.85 7.05 6.72
N THR A 393 -9.68 6.69 5.74
CA THR A 393 -10.09 5.31 5.48
C THR A 393 -9.37 4.71 4.26
N THR A 394 -9.27 3.38 4.21
CA THR A 394 -8.73 2.62 3.08
C THR A 394 -9.66 1.47 2.72
N HIS A 395 -9.73 1.06 1.46
CA HIS A 395 -10.48 -0.15 1.10
C HIS A 395 -10.08 -1.33 1.99
N ALA A 396 -11.07 -2.07 2.45
CA ALA A 396 -10.83 -3.25 3.27
C ALA A 396 -10.01 -4.28 2.48
N ALA A 397 -8.98 -4.84 3.13
CA ALA A 397 -8.10 -5.84 2.55
C ALA A 397 -7.73 -6.87 3.63
N SER A 398 -7.32 -8.07 3.20
CA SER A 398 -6.88 -9.15 4.08
C SER A 398 -5.71 -8.71 4.97
N VAL A 399 -5.73 -9.13 6.23
CA VAL A 399 -4.63 -8.90 7.18
C VAL A 399 -3.79 -10.17 7.24
N GLU A 400 -2.47 -10.04 7.06
CA GLU A 400 -1.52 -11.17 7.11
C GLU A 400 -1.88 -12.37 6.21
N GLY A 401 -2.64 -12.13 5.14
CA GLY A 401 -3.05 -13.16 4.18
C GLY A 401 -4.26 -14.01 4.59
N PHE A 402 -4.94 -13.68 5.69
CA PHE A 402 -6.19 -14.32 6.08
C PHE A 402 -7.38 -13.39 5.85
N ASP A 403 -8.46 -13.97 5.33
CA ASP A 403 -9.73 -13.28 5.13
C ASP A 403 -10.63 -13.41 6.34
N HIS A 404 -11.42 -12.37 6.60
CA HIS A 404 -12.39 -12.35 7.68
C HIS A 404 -13.75 -11.82 7.20
N ALA A 405 -14.81 -12.39 7.77
CA ALA A 405 -16.19 -11.99 7.52
C ALA A 405 -16.75 -11.26 8.74
N PHE A 406 -17.05 -9.97 8.59
CA PHE A 406 -17.65 -9.11 9.60
C PHE A 406 -19.17 -9.09 9.41
N VAL A 407 -19.90 -9.57 10.41
CA VAL A 407 -21.36 -9.62 10.38
C VAL A 407 -21.91 -8.37 11.04
N ALA A 408 -22.84 -7.67 10.40
CA ALA A 408 -23.55 -6.56 11.02
C ALA A 408 -24.56 -7.09 12.06
N GLU A 409 -24.51 -6.56 13.28
CA GLU A 409 -25.43 -6.89 14.38
C GLU A 409 -26.91 -6.71 14.00
N ALA A 410 -27.22 -5.66 13.23
CA ALA A 410 -28.58 -5.28 12.86
C ALA A 410 -28.82 -5.39 11.35
N ARG A 411 -30.09 -5.53 10.97
CA ARG A 411 -30.52 -5.35 9.58
C ARG A 411 -30.33 -3.90 9.17
N VAL A 412 -29.88 -3.68 7.94
CA VAL A 412 -29.51 -2.36 7.43
C VAL A 412 -30.29 -1.97 6.18
N ASP A 413 -30.49 -0.66 6.02
CA ASP A 413 -31.01 -0.03 4.81
C ASP A 413 -29.87 0.78 4.16
N ILE A 414 -29.50 0.44 2.93
CA ILE A 414 -28.46 1.15 2.17
C ILE A 414 -28.98 1.38 0.74
N PRO A 415 -29.15 2.65 0.32
CA PRO A 415 -29.57 2.96 -1.05
C PRO A 415 -28.44 2.74 -2.06
N ALA A 416 -28.78 2.35 -3.28
CA ALA A 416 -27.82 2.13 -4.36
C ALA A 416 -27.35 3.45 -5.02
N ASP A 417 -26.96 4.44 -4.22
CA ASP A 417 -26.63 5.81 -4.64
C ASP A 417 -25.13 6.09 -4.75
N GLY A 418 -24.28 5.10 -4.44
CA GLY A 418 -22.83 5.22 -4.40
C GLY A 418 -22.28 6.12 -3.29
N ALA A 419 -23.13 6.59 -2.36
CA ALA A 419 -22.70 7.32 -1.18
C ALA A 419 -22.25 6.35 -0.07
N TRP A 420 -21.38 6.85 0.81
CA TRP A 420 -20.89 6.10 1.96
C TRP A 420 -21.87 6.19 3.12
N HIS A 421 -22.35 5.03 3.58
CA HIS A 421 -23.24 4.88 4.72
C HIS A 421 -22.50 4.17 5.85
N LEU A 422 -22.58 4.71 7.06
CA LEU A 422 -21.90 4.14 8.22
C LEU A 422 -22.77 3.08 8.87
N VAL A 423 -22.26 1.85 8.94
CA VAL A 423 -22.90 0.68 9.54
C VAL A 423 -22.12 0.25 10.77
N ARG A 424 -22.82 0.01 11.89
CA ARG A 424 -22.24 -0.63 13.07
C ARG A 424 -22.15 -2.14 12.83
N LEU A 425 -20.98 -2.71 13.08
CA LEU A 425 -20.73 -4.13 12.90
C LEU A 425 -20.87 -4.87 14.22
N GLU A 426 -20.00 -4.55 15.18
CA GLU A 426 -19.95 -5.21 16.48
C GLU A 426 -19.36 -4.28 17.56
N GLU A 427 -19.57 -4.64 18.82
CA GLU A 427 -18.90 -4.03 19.97
C GLU A 427 -18.23 -5.08 20.85
N GLU A 428 -16.99 -4.80 21.26
CA GLU A 428 -16.16 -5.68 22.06
C GLU A 428 -15.66 -4.95 23.31
N ALA A 429 -15.79 -5.58 24.47
CA ALA A 429 -15.17 -5.12 25.71
C ALA A 429 -13.72 -5.63 25.81
N LEU A 430 -12.79 -4.74 26.14
CA LEU A 430 -11.36 -5.00 26.19
C LEU A 430 -10.77 -4.53 27.52
N ASP A 431 -9.79 -5.29 28.02
CA ASP A 431 -8.89 -4.81 29.06
C ASP A 431 -7.88 -3.83 28.45
N ALA A 432 -7.54 -2.79 29.19
CA ALA A 432 -6.61 -1.76 28.78
C ALA A 432 -5.44 -1.64 29.77
N GLU A 433 -4.21 -1.62 29.25
CA GLU A 433 -3.01 -1.40 30.04
C GLU A 433 -2.39 -0.04 29.68
N ALA A 434 -2.67 0.97 30.50
CA ALA A 434 -2.09 2.30 30.34
C ALA A 434 -0.68 2.41 30.93
N ARG A 435 0.20 3.10 30.20
CA ARG A 435 1.55 3.48 30.65
C ARG A 435 1.90 4.88 30.17
N LEU A 436 2.62 5.62 30.99
CA LEU A 436 3.30 6.85 30.56
C LEU A 436 4.69 6.48 30.06
N VAL A 437 5.08 6.97 28.89
CA VAL A 437 6.40 6.74 28.30
C VAL A 437 7.08 8.09 28.13
N VAL A 438 8.30 8.23 28.63
CA VAL A 438 9.10 9.44 28.46
C VAL A 438 10.50 9.07 27.98
N VAL A 439 11.07 9.92 27.14
CA VAL A 439 12.45 9.80 26.65
C VAL A 439 13.16 11.11 27.03
N PRO A 440 13.55 11.30 28.30
CA PRO A 440 13.86 12.63 28.85
C PRO A 440 15.04 13.33 28.16
N ARG A 441 15.90 12.57 27.46
CA ARG A 441 16.96 13.12 26.60
C ARG A 441 16.40 13.87 25.38
N GLU A 442 15.32 13.37 24.78
CA GLU A 442 14.72 13.90 23.56
C GLU A 442 13.55 14.85 23.86
N SER A 443 12.73 14.51 24.86
CA SER A 443 11.69 15.37 25.43
C SER A 443 11.34 14.95 26.85
N GLU A 444 11.15 15.94 27.73
CA GLU A 444 10.65 15.74 29.09
C GLU A 444 9.12 15.54 29.15
N ASP A 445 8.42 15.63 28.01
CA ASP A 445 6.98 15.37 27.95
C ASP A 445 6.69 13.87 28.15
N ALA A 446 5.74 13.57 29.03
CA ALA A 446 5.28 12.21 29.27
C ALA A 446 4.15 11.84 28.29
N PHE A 447 4.39 10.88 27.41
CA PHE A 447 3.40 10.43 26.42
C PHE A 447 2.60 9.26 26.97
N ARG A 448 1.27 9.37 26.92
CA ARG A 448 0.37 8.31 27.35
C ARG A 448 0.20 7.28 26.24
N PHE A 449 0.40 6.01 26.57
CA PHE A 449 0.13 4.87 25.70
C PHE A 449 -0.80 3.89 26.40
N VAL A 450 -1.64 3.23 25.62
CA VAL A 450 -2.49 2.14 26.08
C VAL A 450 -2.26 0.92 25.20
N ARG A 451 -2.14 -0.25 25.82
CA ARG A 451 -2.12 -1.54 25.13
C ARG A 451 -3.48 -2.20 25.23
N LEU A 452 -3.94 -2.74 24.11
CA LEU A 452 -5.21 -3.45 23.95
C LEU A 452 -4.96 -4.77 23.21
N ARG A 453 -5.82 -5.76 23.41
CA ARG A 453 -5.79 -7.03 22.67
C ARG A 453 -7.17 -7.37 22.13
N PRO A 454 -7.56 -6.85 20.95
CA PRO A 454 -8.82 -7.21 20.29
C PRO A 454 -8.86 -8.70 19.99
N ARG A 455 -9.97 -9.40 20.22
CA ARG A 455 -10.07 -10.87 20.12
C ARG A 455 -11.15 -11.34 19.16
N SER A 456 -12.26 -10.61 19.03
CA SER A 456 -13.42 -11.06 18.23
C SER A 456 -13.11 -11.12 16.72
N ALA A 457 -12.42 -10.10 16.20
CA ALA A 457 -12.13 -9.94 14.78
C ALA A 457 -10.83 -9.13 14.57
N PRO A 458 -10.14 -9.30 13.43
CA PRO A 458 -8.97 -8.48 13.11
C PRO A 458 -9.36 -7.00 13.03
N LEU A 459 -8.44 -6.14 13.44
CA LEU A 459 -8.49 -4.73 13.09
C LEU A 459 -7.90 -4.58 11.69
N LEU A 460 -8.68 -4.02 10.77
CA LEU A 460 -8.20 -3.50 9.50
C LEU A 460 -7.65 -2.08 9.70
N ARG A 461 -6.82 -1.62 8.76
CA ARG A 461 -6.42 -0.21 8.73
C ARG A 461 -7.65 0.69 8.59
N GLY A 462 -7.77 1.70 9.45
CA GLY A 462 -8.86 2.66 9.41
C GLY A 462 -8.85 3.63 10.59
N PRO A 463 -9.63 4.71 10.53
CA PRO A 463 -9.65 5.74 11.57
C PRO A 463 -10.45 5.25 12.78
N ALA A 464 -9.92 5.54 13.97
CA ALA A 464 -10.57 5.33 15.25
C ALA A 464 -10.75 6.67 15.97
N ASP A 465 -12.00 6.99 16.30
CA ASP A 465 -12.29 8.06 17.24
C ASP A 465 -12.08 7.54 18.66
N VAL A 466 -11.25 8.24 19.43
CA VAL A 466 -10.84 7.82 20.77
C VAL A 466 -11.46 8.73 21.81
N PHE A 467 -12.13 8.13 22.78
CA PHE A 467 -12.78 8.82 23.90
C PHE A 467 -12.21 8.32 25.24
N VAL A 468 -12.12 9.22 26.21
CA VAL A 468 -11.81 8.89 27.62
C VAL A 468 -12.95 9.42 28.47
N GLY A 469 -13.66 8.51 29.14
CA GLY A 469 -15.00 8.79 29.66
C GLY A 469 -15.93 9.18 28.51
N GLU A 470 -16.64 10.30 28.67
CA GLU A 470 -17.54 10.86 27.64
C GLU A 470 -16.86 11.89 26.72
N ARG A 471 -15.55 12.13 26.88
CA ARG A 471 -14.83 13.18 26.15
C ARG A 471 -14.07 12.61 24.97
N TYR A 472 -14.31 13.20 23.79
CA TYR A 472 -13.47 12.95 22.62
C TYR A 472 -12.05 13.47 22.89
N LEU A 473 -11.06 12.63 22.58
CA LEU A 473 -9.66 12.94 22.75
C LEU A 473 -8.97 13.23 21.42
N LEU A 474 -9.04 12.28 20.48
CA LEU A 474 -8.39 12.36 19.17
C LEU A 474 -8.96 11.32 18.20
N THR A 475 -8.70 11.52 16.91
CA THR A 475 -8.88 10.48 15.88
C THR A 475 -7.51 10.00 15.45
N ARG A 476 -7.32 8.67 15.39
CA ARG A 476 -6.06 8.07 14.93
C ARG A 476 -6.34 6.92 14.00
N GLU A 477 -5.48 6.75 12.99
CA GLU A 477 -5.48 5.54 12.20
C GLU A 477 -4.99 4.35 13.02
N LEU A 478 -5.76 3.27 13.06
CA LEU A 478 -5.35 2.01 13.65
C LEU A 478 -4.56 1.20 12.61
N PRO A 479 -3.43 0.59 13.01
CA PRO A 479 -2.72 -0.36 12.17
C PRO A 479 -3.50 -1.67 12.06
N PRO A 480 -3.30 -2.45 10.97
CA PRO A 480 -3.80 -3.82 10.90
C PRO A 480 -3.33 -4.63 12.11
N THR A 481 -4.26 -5.28 12.82
CA THR A 481 -3.95 -6.07 14.02
C THR A 481 -4.74 -7.38 13.97
N SER A 482 -4.05 -8.51 13.98
CA SER A 482 -4.68 -9.84 14.00
C SER A 482 -5.43 -10.10 15.32
N PRO A 483 -6.44 -10.99 15.34
CA PRO A 483 -7.13 -11.36 16.57
C PRO A 483 -6.16 -11.87 17.64
N GLY A 484 -6.29 -11.36 18.87
CA GLY A 484 -5.37 -11.61 19.98
C GLY A 484 -4.05 -10.83 19.91
N GLY A 485 -3.79 -10.13 18.80
CA GLY A 485 -2.62 -9.28 18.61
C GLY A 485 -2.63 -8.06 19.52
N GLU A 486 -1.45 -7.51 19.79
CA GLU A 486 -1.30 -6.32 20.62
C GLU A 486 -1.48 -5.05 19.78
N LEU A 487 -2.50 -4.25 20.11
CA LEU A 487 -2.67 -2.89 19.63
C LEU A 487 -2.08 -1.92 20.65
N ARG A 488 -1.10 -1.13 20.24
CA ARG A 488 -0.53 -0.05 21.04
C ARG A 488 -0.99 1.31 20.52
N LEU A 489 -1.67 2.08 21.36
CA LEU A 489 -2.28 3.35 21.00
C LEU A 489 -1.72 4.49 21.86
N GLY A 490 -1.10 5.48 21.24
CA GLY A 490 -0.69 6.72 21.93
C GLY A 490 -1.86 7.70 22.03
N LEU A 491 -2.05 8.28 23.21
CA LEU A 491 -3.14 9.17 23.60
C LEU A 491 -2.70 10.63 23.83
N GLY A 492 -1.50 10.99 23.37
CA GLY A 492 -0.92 12.33 23.53
C GLY A 492 -0.15 12.51 24.84
N VAL A 493 0.18 13.76 25.16
CA VAL A 493 0.97 14.13 26.34
C VAL A 493 0.08 14.14 27.59
N ASP A 494 0.59 13.63 28.70
CA ASP A 494 -0.03 13.71 30.01
C ASP A 494 0.63 14.80 30.86
N PRO A 495 -0.05 15.94 31.10
CA PRO A 495 0.53 17.04 31.87
C PRO A 495 0.67 16.71 33.37
N ASN A 496 0.07 15.61 33.84
CA ASN A 496 0.09 15.25 35.25
C ASN A 496 1.40 14.59 35.69
N LEU A 497 2.31 14.26 34.76
CA LEU A 497 3.66 13.82 35.09
C LEU A 497 4.66 14.91 34.68
N ARG A 498 5.36 15.48 35.66
CA ARG A 498 6.50 16.36 35.42
C ARG A 498 7.77 15.51 35.46
N VAL A 499 8.64 15.74 34.48
CA VAL A 499 9.94 15.08 34.38
C VAL A 499 11.01 16.14 34.29
N ALA A 500 12.13 15.92 34.97
CA ALA A 500 13.33 16.75 34.84
C ALA A 500 14.54 15.83 34.68
N ARG A 501 15.36 16.08 33.65
CA ARG A 501 16.61 15.34 33.41
C ARG A 501 17.82 16.23 33.65
N ASN A 502 18.62 15.89 34.65
CA ASN A 502 19.88 16.56 34.96
C ASN A 502 21.06 15.68 34.58
N VAL A 503 22.01 16.23 33.81
CA VAL A 503 23.23 15.53 33.40
C VAL A 503 24.45 16.21 34.01
N ARG A 504 25.32 15.43 34.65
CA ARG A 504 26.66 15.84 35.03
C ARG A 504 27.67 15.05 34.21
N PHE A 505 28.73 15.73 33.83
CA PHE A 505 29.78 15.17 32.98
C PHE A 505 31.14 15.51 33.58
N GLU A 506 31.99 14.51 33.70
CA GLU A 506 33.37 14.65 34.15
C GLU A 506 34.31 13.92 33.19
N GLU A 507 35.46 14.53 32.90
CA GLU A 507 36.51 13.95 32.07
C GLU A 507 37.75 13.75 32.95
N HIS A 508 38.23 12.51 33.04
CA HIS A 508 39.39 12.13 33.83
C HIS A 508 40.45 11.51 32.94
N ALA A 509 41.72 11.82 33.19
CA ALA A 509 42.84 11.07 32.62
C ALA A 509 43.17 9.90 33.54
N ALA A 510 43.09 8.67 33.03
CA ALA A 510 43.29 7.44 33.79
C ALA A 510 44.54 6.67 33.31
N GLY A 511 45.27 6.07 34.27
CA GLY A 511 46.36 5.11 34.04
C GLY A 511 47.78 5.60 34.39
N LEU A 512 48.54 4.74 35.09
CA LEU A 512 49.96 4.97 35.47
C LEU A 512 50.97 4.52 34.39
N ILE A 513 50.56 3.59 33.50
CA ILE A 513 51.42 2.91 32.50
C ILE A 513 50.91 3.14 31.06
N SER A 514 49.59 3.15 30.85
CA SER A 514 48.93 3.50 29.59
C SER A 514 47.97 4.65 29.88
N ARG A 515 48.09 5.76 29.14
CA ARG A 515 47.15 6.89 29.28
C ARG A 515 45.83 6.48 28.61
N SER A 516 44.72 6.78 29.26
CA SER A 516 43.37 6.67 28.72
C SER A 516 42.53 7.85 29.19
N THR A 517 41.50 8.18 28.44
CA THR A 517 40.53 9.21 28.82
C THR A 517 39.25 8.52 29.25
N GLU A 518 38.77 8.83 30.45
CA GLU A 518 37.49 8.37 30.98
C GLU A 518 36.47 9.52 30.91
N LEU A 519 35.39 9.27 30.19
CA LEU A 519 34.26 10.18 30.06
C LEU A 519 33.12 9.67 30.95
N VAL A 520 32.98 10.27 32.14
CA VAL A 520 32.00 9.85 33.15
C VAL A 520 30.73 10.67 32.97
N HIS A 521 29.62 9.95 32.76
CA HIS A 521 28.29 10.52 32.59
C HIS A 521 27.43 10.12 33.77
N ASP A 522 26.79 11.09 34.41
CA ASP A 522 25.90 10.88 35.55
C ASP A 522 24.57 11.57 35.26
N VAL A 523 23.54 10.75 35.04
CA VAL A 523 22.19 11.19 34.69
C VAL A 523 21.27 10.98 35.88
N GLU A 524 20.58 12.04 36.26
CA GLU A 524 19.52 12.02 37.26
C GLU A 524 18.19 12.43 36.60
N VAL A 525 17.17 11.58 36.72
CA VAL A 525 15.80 11.84 36.25
C VAL A 525 14.88 11.94 37.45
N GLU A 526 14.28 13.11 37.67
CA GLU A 526 13.22 13.30 38.66
C GLU A 526 11.86 13.15 37.99
N LEU A 527 11.02 12.26 38.53
CA LEU A 527 9.64 12.07 38.14
C LEU A 527 8.73 12.60 39.25
N ARG A 528 7.77 13.46 38.92
CA ARG A 528 6.78 13.96 39.88
C ARG A 528 5.37 13.78 39.33
N SER A 529 4.59 12.93 39.99
CA SER A 529 3.18 12.69 39.64
C SER A 529 2.26 13.66 40.36
N SER A 530 1.34 14.26 39.62
CA SER A 530 0.17 15.00 40.13
C SER A 530 -1.15 14.30 39.77
N ALA A 531 -1.07 13.07 39.26
CA ALA A 531 -2.23 12.25 38.97
C ALA A 531 -2.97 11.86 40.27
N THR A 532 -4.28 11.69 40.18
CA THR A 532 -5.15 11.28 41.30
C THR A 532 -5.22 9.77 41.48
N THR A 533 -4.70 8.99 40.53
CA THR A 533 -4.61 7.52 40.56
C THR A 533 -3.15 7.07 40.38
N PRO A 534 -2.80 5.86 40.82
CA PRO A 534 -1.47 5.30 40.57
C PRO A 534 -1.18 5.20 39.06
N VAL A 535 0.05 5.52 38.65
CA VAL A 535 0.50 5.45 37.26
C VAL A 535 1.78 4.62 37.13
N THR A 536 1.96 3.97 35.99
CA THR A 536 3.21 3.29 35.65
C THR A 536 3.95 4.11 34.59
N VAL A 537 5.18 4.51 34.89
CA VAL A 537 6.05 5.31 34.02
C VAL A 537 7.17 4.45 33.47
N GLU A 538 7.30 4.41 32.15
CA GLU A 538 8.46 3.88 31.43
C GLU A 538 9.38 5.03 31.02
N VAL A 539 10.57 5.09 31.63
CA VAL A 539 11.60 6.08 31.30
C VAL A 539 12.64 5.39 30.42
N ARG A 540 12.83 5.88 29.19
CA ARG A 540 13.80 5.34 28.23
C ARG A 540 15.05 6.21 28.17
N GLU A 541 16.20 5.57 28.15
CA GLU A 541 17.53 6.16 28.02
C GLU A 541 18.37 5.37 27.01
N ARG A 542 19.52 5.93 26.65
CA ARG A 542 20.50 5.23 25.81
C ARG A 542 21.90 5.29 26.39
N VAL A 543 22.61 4.17 26.29
CA VAL A 543 24.04 4.07 26.60
C VAL A 543 24.78 3.82 25.28
N PRO A 544 25.89 4.54 25.00
CA PRO A 544 26.69 4.29 23.80
C PRO A 544 27.15 2.83 23.71
N THR A 545 27.23 2.29 22.50
CA THR A 545 27.76 0.95 22.23
C THR A 545 28.94 1.02 21.27
N THR A 546 29.89 0.12 21.44
CA THR A 546 31.05 -0.02 20.55
C THR A 546 30.76 -1.00 19.41
N ARG A 547 31.51 -0.88 18.32
CA ARG A 547 31.44 -1.85 17.21
C ARG A 547 32.12 -3.15 17.63
N GLU A 548 31.69 -4.25 17.01
CA GLU A 548 32.31 -5.56 17.22
C GLU A 548 33.80 -5.52 16.81
N GLY A 549 34.68 -5.97 17.72
CA GLY A 549 36.13 -5.98 17.54
C GLY A 549 36.86 -4.66 17.89
N GLU A 550 36.16 -3.66 18.44
CA GLU A 550 36.77 -2.42 18.91
C GLU A 550 37.18 -2.52 20.39
N ASP A 551 38.45 -2.85 20.64
CA ASP A 551 38.98 -3.05 22.01
C ASP A 551 39.54 -1.76 22.64
N ASP A 552 39.68 -0.69 21.85
CA ASP A 552 40.27 0.58 22.31
C ASP A 552 39.26 1.51 22.99
N ILE A 553 37.98 1.16 22.92
CA ILE A 553 36.87 1.87 23.56
C ILE A 553 36.10 0.87 24.42
N GLU A 554 35.90 1.20 25.69
CA GLU A 554 35.12 0.39 26.63
C GLU A 554 34.00 1.24 27.22
N VAL A 555 32.78 0.70 27.24
CA VAL A 555 31.63 1.36 27.88
C VAL A 555 31.19 0.51 29.07
N ARG A 556 31.24 1.11 30.26
CA ARG A 556 30.91 0.44 31.52
C ARG A 556 29.79 1.18 32.24
N GLU A 557 28.73 0.47 32.58
CA GLU A 557 27.70 0.98 33.48
C GLU A 557 28.19 0.85 34.93
N ASP A 558 28.15 1.93 35.70
CA ASP A 558 28.76 2.06 37.02
C ASP A 558 27.75 1.88 38.16
N ASP A 559 26.89 2.88 38.34
CA ASP A 559 25.88 2.93 39.41
C ASP A 559 24.54 3.31 38.79
N VAL A 560 23.60 2.37 38.81
CA VAL A 560 22.26 2.55 38.24
C VAL A 560 21.22 2.21 39.30
N LYS A 561 20.43 3.21 39.69
CA LYS A 561 19.46 3.13 40.80
C LYS A 561 18.12 3.76 40.44
N PRO A 562 17.00 3.01 40.47
CA PRO A 562 16.95 1.54 40.53
C PRO A 562 17.63 0.93 39.30
N ALA A 563 17.92 -0.37 39.30
CA ALA A 563 18.46 -1.03 38.12
C ALA A 563 17.50 -0.87 36.93
N TRP A 564 18.00 -0.39 35.78
CA TRP A 564 17.25 -0.40 34.52
C TRP A 564 17.33 -1.78 33.85
N GLN A 565 16.51 -1.96 32.82
CA GLN A 565 16.51 -3.14 31.96
C GLN A 565 16.97 -2.74 30.55
N PRO A 566 17.59 -3.64 29.77
CA PRO A 566 17.74 -3.44 28.34
C PRO A 566 16.40 -3.12 27.69
N TRP A 567 16.41 -2.20 26.74
CA TRP A 567 15.24 -1.84 25.95
C TRP A 567 15.60 -1.89 24.48
N GLU A 568 14.77 -2.57 23.71
CA GLU A 568 14.82 -2.57 22.26
C GLU A 568 13.51 -1.95 21.76
N PRO A 569 13.55 -1.09 20.73
CA PRO A 569 12.33 -0.58 20.12
C PRO A 569 11.51 -1.71 19.52
N ASP A 570 10.18 -1.57 19.57
CA ASP A 570 9.30 -2.47 18.84
C ASP A 570 9.57 -2.33 17.33
N ALA A 571 9.46 -3.41 16.56
CA ALA A 571 9.71 -3.37 15.11
C ALA A 571 8.81 -2.36 14.36
N SER A 572 7.65 -2.03 14.94
CA SER A 572 6.75 -0.97 14.45
C SER A 572 7.24 0.45 14.75
N ASP A 573 8.07 0.64 15.77
CA ASP A 573 8.55 1.94 16.25
C ASP A 573 9.84 2.39 15.53
N THR A 574 10.59 1.48 14.91
CA THR A 574 11.83 1.79 14.15
C THR A 574 11.88 1.09 12.80
N PRO A 575 11.44 1.76 11.72
CA PRO A 575 11.63 1.29 10.34
C PRO A 575 13.10 1.33 9.89
N GLN A 576 13.96 2.08 10.60
CA GLN A 576 15.33 2.40 10.21
C GLN A 576 16.36 1.75 11.14
N GLY A 577 16.72 0.51 10.81
CA GLY A 577 17.90 -0.15 11.35
C GLY A 577 17.79 -0.64 12.81
N ARG A 578 18.87 -1.29 13.24
CA ARG A 578 19.04 -1.82 14.60
C ARG A 578 19.40 -0.66 15.55
N PHE A 579 18.63 -0.49 16.61
CA PHE A 579 18.94 0.43 17.71
C PHE A 579 19.61 -0.37 18.83
N ASP A 580 20.88 -0.11 19.10
CA ASP A 580 21.64 -0.75 20.17
C ASP A 580 21.79 0.20 21.38
N GLY A 581 21.99 -0.36 22.58
CA GLY A 581 22.28 0.43 23.78
C GLY A 581 21.07 1.02 24.50
N GLY A 582 19.85 0.66 24.11
CA GLY A 582 18.63 1.11 24.79
C GLY A 582 18.51 0.59 26.21
N ARG A 583 18.03 1.46 27.11
CA ARG A 583 17.76 1.14 28.51
C ARG A 583 16.40 1.70 28.92
N ARG A 584 15.72 1.02 29.85
CA ARG A 584 14.48 1.51 30.44
C ARG A 584 14.37 1.27 31.93
N TRP A 585 13.73 2.21 32.62
CA TRP A 585 13.11 1.98 33.91
C TRP A 585 11.60 1.81 33.74
N VAL A 586 10.99 0.92 34.52
CA VAL A 586 9.53 0.82 34.67
C VAL A 586 9.21 1.08 36.13
N VAL A 587 8.53 2.18 36.40
CA VAL A 587 8.41 2.78 37.73
C VAL A 587 6.93 3.00 38.06
N PRO A 588 6.36 2.27 39.02
CA PRO A 588 5.07 2.63 39.58
C PRO A 588 5.23 3.88 40.46
N LEU A 589 4.31 4.84 40.30
CA LEU A 589 4.19 6.04 41.13
C LEU A 589 2.79 6.12 41.72
N GLN A 590 2.71 6.38 43.02
CA GLN A 590 1.47 6.71 43.72
C GLN A 590 1.05 8.17 43.43
N PRO A 591 -0.23 8.52 43.68
CA PRO A 591 -0.69 9.90 43.59
C PRO A 591 0.19 10.87 44.41
N GLY A 592 0.69 11.93 43.79
CA GLY A 592 1.55 12.92 44.46
C GLY A 592 3.01 12.48 44.70
N GLU A 593 3.40 11.27 44.29
CA GLU A 593 4.75 10.76 44.54
C GLU A 593 5.80 11.46 43.65
N THR A 594 6.96 11.74 44.26
CA THR A 594 8.19 12.11 43.56
C THR A 594 9.21 11.00 43.69
N ARG A 595 9.84 10.61 42.57
CA ARG A 595 10.86 9.56 42.54
C ARG A 595 12.04 9.96 41.66
N THR A 596 13.24 9.71 42.16
CA THR A 596 14.49 9.99 41.45
C THR A 596 15.11 8.70 40.93
N LEU A 597 15.51 8.71 39.66
CA LEU A 597 16.24 7.65 38.99
C LEU A 597 17.65 8.16 38.67
N ARG A 598 18.67 7.31 38.82
CA ARG A 598 20.06 7.65 38.55
C ARG A 598 20.71 6.59 37.68
N ALA A 599 21.49 7.01 36.70
CA ALA A 599 22.37 6.16 35.93
C ALA A 599 23.73 6.83 35.74
N ARG A 600 24.79 6.13 36.14
CA ARG A 600 26.17 6.50 35.84
C ARG A 600 26.80 5.48 34.90
N TRP A 601 27.48 5.95 33.87
CA TRP A 601 28.32 5.13 33.01
C TRP A 601 29.59 5.86 32.61
N THR A 602 30.63 5.08 32.32
CA THR A 602 31.95 5.56 31.93
C THR A 602 32.30 5.03 30.54
N VAL A 603 32.70 5.94 29.64
CA VAL A 603 33.32 5.59 28.35
C VAL A 603 34.82 5.79 28.48
N ARG A 604 35.59 4.69 28.42
CA ARG A 604 37.05 4.70 28.46
C ARG A 604 37.59 4.61 27.04
N ILE A 605 38.42 5.58 26.65
CA ILE A 605 39.05 5.66 25.32
C ILE A 605 40.57 5.56 25.49
N ALA A 606 41.22 4.66 24.77
CA ALA A 606 42.68 4.54 24.76
C ALA A 606 43.36 5.81 24.20
N ALA A 607 44.50 6.23 24.75
CA ALA A 607 45.14 7.51 24.37
C ALA A 607 45.58 7.67 22.90
N LYS A 608 45.61 6.59 22.12
CA LYS A 608 45.87 6.67 20.67
C LYS A 608 44.64 7.13 19.87
N ASN A 609 43.47 7.15 20.49
CA ASN A 609 42.21 7.59 19.91
C ASN A 609 41.78 8.92 20.55
N GLU A 610 41.19 9.79 19.76
CA GLU A 610 40.56 11.03 20.23
C GLU A 610 39.14 11.14 19.70
N LEU A 611 38.26 11.81 20.44
CA LEU A 611 36.90 12.08 19.96
C LEU A 611 36.95 13.17 18.88
N VAL A 612 36.60 12.81 17.64
CA VAL A 612 36.56 13.73 16.48
C VAL A 612 35.11 14.05 16.12
N GLY A 613 34.70 15.30 16.34
CA GLY A 613 33.31 15.74 16.13
C GLY A 613 32.34 15.24 17.23
N GLY A 614 31.17 15.87 17.32
CA GLY A 614 30.14 15.52 18.30
C GLY A 614 30.24 16.25 19.66
N ASN A 615 29.26 16.02 20.53
CA ASN A 615 29.20 16.61 21.85
C ASN A 615 29.87 15.68 22.86
N ARG A 616 31.00 16.08 23.45
CA ARG A 616 31.72 15.28 24.48
C ARG A 616 30.86 14.93 25.69
N ARG A 617 29.87 15.77 26.03
CA ARG A 617 28.93 15.53 27.15
C ARG A 617 27.80 14.57 26.81
N GLU A 618 27.54 14.39 25.52
CA GLU A 618 26.46 13.57 25.00
C GLU A 618 26.91 12.87 23.71
N PRO A 619 27.85 11.90 23.82
CA PRO A 619 28.41 11.18 22.69
C PRO A 619 27.40 10.33 21.92
#